data_AF-A0A845VI09-F1
#
_entry.id   AF-A0A845VI09-F1
#
_cell.length_a   1.000
_cell.length_b   1.000
_cell.length_c   1.000
_cell.angle_alpha   90.00
_cell.angle_beta   90.00
_cell.angle_gamma   90.00
#
_symmetry.space_group_name_H-M   'P 1'
#
loop_
_entity.id
_entity.type
_entity.pdbx_description
1 polymer ?
#
loop_
_entity_poly.entity_id
_entity_poly.type
_entity_poly.pdbx_seq_one_letter_code
_entity_poly.pdbx_strand_id
1 'polypeptide(L)'
;MEPAVEPATEARAAAAPSEADRAAILAMAGEYVVTFAFDETVALAEGYERKAAKRSGASEVVILIEDEPDRIVLQHLLLVGGEDGGEVIKHWRQDWTWEASHRLEFLDDQTWRKVPVDPETTRGAWTQCVYEVSDAPRYCGTGRWNHRYGHATWTSDRSWRPLPRREYTTREDYTALNVENRHTITPEGWTHEQDNSKVVRVDGDTEQVLVREFGFNNYIATDEVDFTPVYEYWEETSAYWAEVRAIWQHHFDNGGVVLDTEVDGMPIIDGLFALAEQVREGQAPQRAEIDQVFERYVIPMAPQRQLADQATAYRD
;
A
#
# COMPACT_ATOMS: atom_id res chain seq x y z
N MET A 1 -0.12 -46.30 -33.80
CA MET A 1 -0.61 -44.93 -33.64
C MET A 1 -1.24 -44.87 -32.27
N GLU A 2 -0.43 -44.56 -31.27
CA GLU A 2 -0.86 -44.46 -29.87
C GLU A 2 -1.71 -43.20 -29.69
N PRO A 3 -2.79 -43.25 -28.90
CA PRO A 3 -3.57 -42.06 -28.60
C PRO A 3 -2.79 -41.19 -27.60
N ALA A 4 -2.63 -39.92 -27.92
CA ALA A 4 -2.11 -38.93 -27.01
C ALA A 4 -3.09 -38.74 -25.85
N VAL A 5 -2.61 -38.96 -24.62
CA VAL A 5 -3.34 -38.62 -23.39
C VAL A 5 -3.03 -37.16 -23.10
N GLU A 6 -4.02 -36.28 -23.23
CA GLU A 6 -3.94 -34.92 -22.73
C GLU A 6 -3.87 -34.94 -21.19
N PRO A 7 -2.95 -34.19 -20.56
CA PRO A 7 -2.91 -34.11 -19.11
C PRO A 7 -4.12 -33.30 -18.63
N ALA A 8 -4.95 -33.91 -17.80
CA ALA A 8 -5.97 -33.20 -17.05
C ALA A 8 -5.30 -32.24 -16.06
N THR A 9 -5.52 -30.94 -16.23
CA THR A 9 -5.15 -29.92 -15.26
C THR A 9 -6.06 -30.07 -14.04
N GLU A 10 -5.64 -30.84 -13.04
CA GLU A 10 -6.31 -30.84 -11.74
C GLU A 10 -6.18 -29.44 -11.13
N ALA A 11 -7.31 -28.76 -10.93
CA ALA A 11 -7.39 -27.56 -10.13
C ALA A 11 -7.05 -27.92 -8.68
N ARG A 12 -5.78 -27.76 -8.30
CA ARG A 12 -5.31 -28.00 -6.94
C ARG A 12 -5.84 -26.91 -6.02
N ALA A 13 -6.47 -27.31 -4.91
CA ALA A 13 -6.92 -26.38 -3.88
C ALA A 13 -5.74 -25.53 -3.37
N ALA A 14 -5.97 -24.22 -3.21
CA ALA A 14 -5.00 -23.30 -2.63
C ALA A 14 -4.53 -23.84 -1.27
N ALA A 15 -3.22 -23.85 -1.03
CA ALA A 15 -2.70 -24.26 0.27
C ALA A 15 -3.03 -23.17 1.30
N ALA A 16 -3.36 -23.54 2.53
CA ALA A 16 -3.51 -22.53 3.58
C ALA A 16 -2.17 -21.84 3.87
N PRO A 17 -2.16 -20.53 4.22
CA PRO A 17 -0.93 -19.86 4.63
C PRO A 17 -0.35 -20.50 5.89
N SER A 18 0.97 -20.38 6.05
CA SER A 18 1.62 -20.88 7.26
C SER A 18 1.21 -20.03 8.47
N GLU A 19 1.03 -20.67 9.62
CA GLU A 19 0.76 -19.97 10.89
C GLU A 19 1.90 -19.00 11.26
N ALA A 20 3.15 -19.35 10.90
CA ALA A 20 4.32 -18.51 11.15
C ALA A 20 4.27 -17.20 10.35
N ASP A 21 3.83 -17.23 9.10
CA ASP A 21 3.68 -16.02 8.28
C ASP A 21 2.58 -15.11 8.85
N ARG A 22 1.43 -15.71 9.21
CA ARG A 22 0.34 -14.96 9.84
C ARG A 22 0.79 -14.33 11.15
N ALA A 23 1.47 -15.09 12.00
CA ALA A 23 2.00 -14.57 13.27
C ALA A 23 2.97 -13.40 13.05
N ALA A 24 3.81 -13.45 12.00
CA ALA A 24 4.71 -12.36 11.67
C ALA A 24 3.95 -11.10 11.23
N ILE A 25 2.89 -11.22 10.42
CA ILE A 25 2.05 -10.09 10.02
C ILE A 25 1.32 -9.51 11.24
N LEU A 26 0.68 -10.36 12.05
CA LEU A 26 -0.06 -9.95 13.25
C LEU A 26 0.84 -9.28 14.30
N ALA A 27 2.12 -9.66 14.38
CA ALA A 27 3.09 -9.05 15.28
C ALA A 27 3.44 -7.58 14.94
N MET A 28 3.01 -7.08 13.77
CA MET A 28 3.14 -5.66 13.43
C MET A 28 2.08 -4.78 14.11
N ALA A 29 1.02 -5.37 14.69
CA ALA A 29 0.01 -4.63 15.44
C ALA A 29 0.55 -4.24 16.82
N GLY A 30 0.31 -2.99 17.24
CA GLY A 30 0.82 -2.47 18.49
C GLY A 30 1.00 -0.94 18.50
N GLU A 31 1.64 -0.45 19.54
CA GLU A 31 1.90 0.96 19.82
C GLU A 31 3.39 1.26 19.67
N TYR A 32 3.75 2.26 18.87
CA TYR A 32 5.14 2.47 18.48
C TYR A 32 5.55 3.94 18.52
N VAL A 33 6.81 4.18 18.87
CA VAL A 33 7.56 5.34 18.37
C VAL A 33 8.22 4.93 17.06
N VAL A 34 7.96 5.71 16.02
CA VAL A 34 8.41 5.42 14.66
C VAL A 34 9.43 6.47 14.24
N THR A 35 10.53 6.02 13.64
CA THR A 35 11.49 6.89 12.96
C THR A 35 11.54 6.57 11.48
N PHE A 36 11.66 7.61 10.66
CA PHE A 36 11.76 7.51 9.20
C PHE A 36 13.09 8.10 8.76
N ALA A 37 13.90 7.32 8.04
CA ALA A 37 15.17 7.75 7.48
C ALA A 37 15.24 7.43 5.99
N PHE A 38 15.47 8.45 5.16
CA PHE A 38 15.64 8.29 3.72
C PHE A 38 16.97 8.89 3.27
N ASP A 39 17.77 8.09 2.59
CA ASP A 39 19.12 8.45 2.15
C ASP A 39 19.31 8.07 0.68
N GLU A 40 19.60 9.06 -0.16
CA GLU A 40 20.05 8.80 -1.52
C GLU A 40 21.47 8.18 -1.48
N THR A 41 21.65 7.04 -2.15
CA THR A 41 22.84 6.19 -2.03
C THR A 41 23.66 6.18 -3.33
N VAL A 42 23.07 5.72 -4.43
CA VAL A 42 23.75 5.50 -5.70
C VAL A 42 23.22 6.48 -6.74
N ALA A 43 24.02 7.49 -7.11
CA ALA A 43 23.72 8.36 -8.25
C ALA A 43 23.89 7.56 -9.55
N LEU A 44 22.84 7.47 -10.35
CA LEU A 44 22.77 6.66 -11.56
C LEU A 44 22.73 7.51 -12.83
N ALA A 45 22.14 8.71 -12.76
CA ALA A 45 22.19 9.69 -13.84
C ALA A 45 23.52 10.47 -13.84
N GLU A 46 24.04 10.77 -15.04
CA GLU A 46 25.24 11.58 -15.20
C GLU A 46 25.05 12.97 -14.57
N GLY A 47 26.03 13.39 -13.76
CA GLY A 47 25.97 14.69 -13.08
C GLY A 47 24.96 14.79 -11.93
N TYR A 48 24.31 13.69 -11.53
CA TYR A 48 23.31 13.73 -10.47
C TYR A 48 23.95 14.01 -9.10
N GLU A 49 23.53 15.10 -8.46
CA GLU A 49 23.88 15.42 -7.08
C GLU A 49 22.79 14.95 -6.12
N ARG A 50 23.18 14.06 -5.21
CA ARG A 50 22.30 13.50 -4.19
C ARG A 50 21.72 14.60 -3.30
N LYS A 51 20.42 14.50 -3.02
CA LYS A 51 19.72 15.38 -2.08
C LYS A 51 20.08 15.02 -0.64
N ALA A 52 19.88 15.99 0.25
CA ALA A 52 20.12 15.81 1.68
C ALA A 52 19.22 14.70 2.24
N ALA A 53 19.79 13.96 3.21
CA ALA A 53 19.07 12.92 3.92
C ALA A 53 17.84 13.50 4.64
N LYS A 54 16.72 12.76 4.61
CA LYS A 54 15.49 13.15 5.30
C LYS A 54 15.32 12.31 6.56
N ARG A 55 14.95 12.97 7.65
CA ARG A 55 14.69 12.36 8.96
C ARG A 55 13.40 12.93 9.53
N SER A 56 12.53 12.05 10.03
CA SER A 56 11.32 12.42 10.77
C SER A 56 10.96 11.30 11.74
N GLY A 57 9.97 11.55 12.59
CA GLY A 57 9.41 10.53 13.47
C GLY A 57 8.00 10.90 13.89
N ALA A 58 7.30 9.93 14.46
CA ALA A 58 5.94 10.08 14.98
C ALA A 58 5.62 8.99 16.01
N SER A 59 4.53 9.16 16.73
CA SER A 59 3.92 8.08 17.53
C SER A 59 2.78 7.47 16.71
N GLU A 60 2.73 6.14 16.62
CA GLU A 60 1.82 5.42 15.72
C GLU A 60 1.20 4.20 16.43
N VAL A 61 -0.11 4.02 16.27
CA VAL A 61 -0.81 2.76 16.62
C VAL A 61 -1.11 2.00 15.34
N VAL A 62 -0.85 0.69 15.36
CA VAL A 62 -1.21 -0.26 14.31
C VAL A 62 -2.32 -1.17 14.84
N ILE A 63 -3.54 -0.96 14.36
CA ILE A 63 -4.75 -1.68 14.77
C ILE A 63 -5.04 -2.81 13.79
N LEU A 64 -5.31 -4.01 14.30
CA LEU A 64 -5.85 -5.12 13.53
C LEU A 64 -7.35 -4.88 13.24
N ILE A 65 -7.72 -4.82 11.97
CA ILE A 65 -9.12 -4.53 11.56
C ILE A 65 -9.77 -5.69 10.80
N GLU A 66 -8.99 -6.68 10.36
CA GLU A 66 -9.48 -7.94 9.78
C GLU A 66 -8.46 -9.05 10.00
N ASP A 67 -8.91 -10.24 10.40
CA ASP A 67 -8.10 -11.42 10.72
C ASP A 67 -8.76 -12.70 10.17
N GLU A 68 -8.75 -12.85 8.85
CA GLU A 68 -9.23 -14.03 8.15
C GLU A 68 -8.06 -14.96 7.79
N PRO A 69 -8.26 -16.27 7.58
CA PRO A 69 -7.18 -17.22 7.33
C PRO A 69 -6.24 -16.78 6.21
N ASP A 70 -6.76 -16.26 5.10
CA ASP A 70 -6.05 -15.83 3.89
C ASP A 70 -5.97 -14.30 3.73
N ARG A 71 -6.50 -13.52 4.68
CA ARG A 71 -6.51 -12.06 4.63
C ARG A 71 -6.32 -11.41 6.01
N ILE A 72 -5.35 -10.50 6.12
CA ILE A 72 -5.10 -9.72 7.33
C ILE A 72 -5.05 -8.25 6.95
N VAL A 73 -5.76 -7.38 7.68
CA VAL A 73 -5.75 -5.94 7.42
C VAL A 73 -5.35 -5.19 8.67
N LEU A 74 -4.34 -4.32 8.53
CA LEU A 74 -3.81 -3.49 9.61
C LEU A 74 -3.97 -2.01 9.25
N GLN A 75 -4.60 -1.25 10.13
CA GLN A 75 -4.77 0.21 10.01
C GLN A 75 -3.75 0.92 10.90
N HIS A 76 -3.04 1.87 10.34
CA HIS A 76 -2.12 2.72 11.10
C HIS A 76 -2.73 4.09 11.37
N LEU A 77 -2.54 4.61 12.58
CA LEU A 77 -2.98 5.94 13.00
C LEU A 77 -1.84 6.65 13.73
N LEU A 78 -1.56 7.89 13.31
CA LEU A 78 -0.55 8.73 13.94
C LEU A 78 -1.18 9.57 15.05
N LEU A 79 -0.41 9.79 16.11
CA LEU A 79 -0.62 10.83 17.10
C LEU A 79 0.45 11.91 16.90
N VAL A 80 0.02 13.11 16.52
CA VAL A 80 0.91 14.25 16.23
C VAL A 80 0.61 15.39 17.21
N GLY A 81 1.64 15.91 17.89
CA GLY A 81 1.46 16.86 18.99
C GLY A 81 1.30 16.13 20.33
N GLY A 82 2.07 16.54 21.34
CA GLY A 82 2.19 15.85 22.63
C GLY A 82 1.03 16.12 23.61
N GLU A 83 1.29 15.86 24.90
CA GLU A 83 0.35 15.77 26.04
C GLU A 83 -0.71 16.89 26.18
N ASP A 84 -0.53 18.03 25.52
CA ASP A 84 -1.41 19.23 25.64
C ASP A 84 -2.33 19.45 24.43
N GLY A 85 -2.44 18.51 23.48
CA GLY A 85 -3.37 18.63 22.34
C GLY A 85 -2.92 17.89 21.07
N GLY A 86 -2.75 16.57 21.18
CA GLY A 86 -2.40 15.72 20.04
C GLY A 86 -3.55 15.58 19.03
N GLU A 87 -3.23 15.74 17.75
CA GLU A 87 -4.09 15.47 16.61
C GLU A 87 -3.90 14.02 16.15
N VAL A 88 -5.02 13.30 15.99
CA VAL A 88 -5.01 11.94 15.46
C VAL A 88 -5.20 11.99 13.95
N ILE A 89 -4.30 11.32 13.22
CA ILE A 89 -4.37 11.22 11.76
C ILE A 89 -4.47 9.74 11.40
N LYS A 90 -5.58 9.32 10.77
CA LYS A 90 -5.63 8.04 10.06
C LYS A 90 -4.56 8.06 8.95
N HIS A 91 -3.53 7.24 9.06
CA HIS A 91 -2.30 7.42 8.31
C HIS A 91 -2.20 6.56 7.05
N TRP A 92 -2.02 5.26 7.20
CA TRP A 92 -1.99 4.33 6.07
C TRP A 92 -2.55 2.99 6.48
N ARG A 93 -2.94 2.19 5.50
CA ARG A 93 -3.48 0.85 5.70
C ARG A 93 -2.67 -0.14 4.91
N GLN A 94 -2.48 -1.34 5.46
CA GLN A 94 -1.89 -2.47 4.77
C GLN A 94 -2.85 -3.65 4.78
N ASP A 95 -3.20 -4.12 3.58
CA ASP A 95 -3.99 -5.32 3.34
C ASP A 95 -3.02 -6.42 2.89
N TRP A 96 -3.03 -7.53 3.61
CA TRP A 96 -2.24 -8.73 3.30
C TRP A 96 -3.18 -9.80 2.76
N THR A 97 -2.92 -10.30 1.55
CA THR A 97 -3.72 -11.34 0.90
C THR A 97 -2.82 -12.50 0.48
N TRP A 98 -3.16 -13.70 0.94
CA TRP A 98 -2.44 -14.92 0.60
C TRP A 98 -2.73 -15.36 -0.85
N GLU A 99 -1.67 -15.74 -1.59
CA GLU A 99 -1.75 -16.21 -2.98
C GLU A 99 -2.65 -15.34 -3.89
N ALA A 100 -2.63 -14.01 -3.70
CA ALA A 100 -3.54 -13.10 -4.38
C ALA A 100 -3.48 -13.24 -5.90
N SER A 101 -4.60 -13.54 -6.56
CA SER A 101 -4.67 -13.72 -8.02
C SER A 101 -4.52 -12.41 -8.81
N HIS A 102 -4.78 -11.28 -8.16
CA HIS A 102 -4.72 -9.94 -8.73
C HIS A 102 -4.18 -8.96 -7.70
N ARG A 103 -3.61 -7.85 -8.18
CA ARG A 103 -3.24 -6.70 -7.35
C ARG A 103 -3.39 -5.39 -8.14
N LEU A 104 -3.40 -4.26 -7.44
CA LEU A 104 -3.29 -2.96 -8.08
C LEU A 104 -1.82 -2.67 -8.42
N GLU A 105 -1.58 -2.14 -9.62
CA GLU A 105 -0.28 -1.65 -10.04
C GLU A 105 -0.38 -0.20 -10.51
N PHE A 106 0.58 0.61 -10.06
CA PHE A 106 0.76 1.98 -10.54
C PHE A 106 1.38 1.95 -11.93
N LEU A 107 0.78 2.66 -12.87
CA LEU A 107 1.31 2.80 -14.22
C LEU A 107 2.19 4.05 -14.29
N ASP A 108 1.52 5.19 -14.20
CA ASP A 108 1.98 6.57 -14.23
C ASP A 108 0.77 7.49 -13.97
N ASP A 109 1.00 8.81 -13.87
CA ASP A 109 -0.03 9.87 -13.80
C ASP A 109 -1.29 9.51 -12.98
N GLN A 110 -1.07 9.12 -11.72
CA GLN A 110 -2.13 8.74 -10.77
C GLN A 110 -3.08 7.61 -11.24
N THR A 111 -2.61 6.79 -12.19
CA THR A 111 -3.35 5.67 -12.75
C THR A 111 -2.96 4.36 -12.08
N TRP A 112 -3.97 3.64 -11.62
CA TRP A 112 -3.87 2.37 -10.92
C TRP A 112 -4.73 1.33 -11.61
N ARG A 113 -4.12 0.24 -12.07
CA ARG A 113 -4.84 -0.84 -12.74
C ARG A 113 -4.84 -2.10 -11.89
N LYS A 114 -5.98 -2.79 -11.82
CA LYS A 114 -6.02 -4.16 -11.30
C LYS A 114 -5.50 -5.11 -12.36
N VAL A 115 -4.41 -5.79 -12.07
CA VAL A 115 -3.74 -6.72 -12.98
C VAL A 115 -3.72 -8.13 -12.40
N PRO A 116 -3.80 -9.19 -13.23
CA PRO A 116 -3.55 -10.54 -12.78
C PRO A 116 -2.08 -10.71 -12.39
N VAL A 117 -1.80 -11.53 -11.39
CA VAL A 117 -0.45 -11.91 -10.99
C VAL A 117 -0.21 -13.37 -11.36
N ASP A 118 0.98 -13.68 -11.88
CA ASP A 118 1.36 -15.05 -12.23
C ASP A 118 1.18 -16.00 -11.01
N PRO A 119 0.40 -17.09 -11.14
CA PRO A 119 0.24 -18.09 -10.09
C PRO A 119 1.55 -18.66 -9.54
N GLU A 120 2.62 -18.74 -10.34
CA GLU A 120 3.94 -19.17 -9.84
C GLU A 120 4.57 -18.12 -8.92
N THR A 121 4.35 -16.83 -9.20
CA THR A 121 4.82 -15.73 -8.34
C THR A 121 4.09 -15.74 -7.01
N THR A 122 2.77 -15.97 -7.02
CA THR A 122 1.93 -15.87 -5.82
C THR A 122 1.93 -17.15 -5.00
N ARG A 123 2.26 -18.31 -5.57
CA ARG A 123 2.30 -19.58 -4.85
C ARG A 123 3.16 -19.51 -3.58
N GLY A 124 2.55 -19.77 -2.44
CA GLY A 124 3.22 -19.71 -1.15
C GLY A 124 3.66 -18.30 -0.73
N ALA A 125 3.03 -17.25 -1.27
CA ALA A 125 3.42 -15.86 -1.07
C ALA A 125 2.24 -15.02 -0.55
N TRP A 126 2.59 -13.93 0.15
CA TRP A 126 1.66 -12.90 0.58
C TRP A 126 1.82 -11.66 -0.29
N THR A 127 0.71 -11.10 -0.74
CA THR A 127 0.66 -9.78 -1.38
C THR A 127 0.25 -8.75 -0.34
N GLN A 128 1.11 -7.76 -0.12
CA GLN A 128 0.80 -6.56 0.66
C GLN A 128 0.32 -5.47 -0.30
N CYS A 129 -0.86 -4.92 -0.08
CA CYS A 129 -1.36 -3.70 -0.72
C CYS A 129 -1.47 -2.59 0.32
N VAL A 130 -0.89 -1.44 0.00
CA VAL A 130 -0.85 -0.26 0.87
C VAL A 130 -1.72 0.84 0.30
N TYR A 131 -2.47 1.47 1.20
CA TYR A 131 -3.37 2.58 0.91
C TYR A 131 -3.03 3.79 1.78
N GLU A 132 -3.24 4.99 1.25
CA GLU A 132 -2.92 6.27 1.91
C GLU A 132 -3.97 6.67 2.95
N VAL A 133 -3.84 7.90 3.49
CA VAL A 133 -4.72 8.45 4.55
C VAL A 133 -6.20 8.34 4.19
N SER A 134 -6.53 8.59 2.91
CA SER A 134 -7.87 8.55 2.33
C SER A 134 -8.30 7.17 1.81
N ASP A 135 -7.49 6.13 2.04
CA ASP A 135 -7.60 4.80 1.42
C ASP A 135 -7.40 4.75 -0.11
N ALA A 136 -6.93 5.85 -0.72
CA ALA A 136 -6.43 5.83 -2.09
C ALA A 136 -5.25 4.86 -2.23
N PRO A 137 -5.10 4.18 -3.38
CA PRO A 137 -4.04 3.18 -3.57
C PRO A 137 -2.64 3.81 -3.59
N ARG A 138 -1.68 3.15 -2.93
CA ARG A 138 -0.29 3.63 -2.83
C ARG A 138 0.73 2.69 -3.46
N TYR A 139 0.61 1.38 -3.24
CA TYR A 139 1.38 0.33 -3.92
C TYR A 139 0.87 -1.06 -3.53
N CYS A 140 1.18 -2.06 -4.33
CA CYS A 140 1.13 -3.46 -3.91
C CYS A 140 2.47 -4.16 -4.21
N GLY A 141 2.81 -5.19 -3.44
CA GLY A 141 3.97 -6.04 -3.67
C GLY A 141 3.72 -7.46 -3.19
N THR A 142 4.22 -8.45 -3.91
CA THR A 142 4.05 -9.88 -3.62
C THR A 142 5.39 -10.46 -3.18
N GLY A 143 5.41 -11.10 -2.02
CA GLY A 143 6.65 -11.54 -1.38
C GLY A 143 6.47 -12.75 -0.49
N ARG A 144 7.58 -13.28 0.01
CA ARG A 144 7.59 -14.45 0.89
C ARG A 144 8.26 -14.11 2.21
N TRP A 145 7.71 -14.67 3.28
CA TRP A 145 8.33 -14.66 4.59
C TRP A 145 9.46 -15.68 4.64
N ASN A 146 10.58 -15.26 5.22
CA ASN A 146 11.73 -16.10 5.52
C ASN A 146 11.92 -16.14 7.04
N HIS A 147 11.82 -17.33 7.62
CA HIS A 147 11.96 -17.58 9.06
C HIS A 147 13.28 -18.27 9.43
N ARG A 148 14.16 -18.52 8.45
CA ARG A 148 15.34 -19.38 8.59
C ARG A 148 16.38 -18.83 9.56
N TYR A 149 16.47 -17.51 9.69
CA TYR A 149 17.58 -16.83 10.37
C TYR A 149 17.19 -16.21 11.72
N GLY A 150 16.11 -16.69 12.35
CA GLY A 150 15.70 -16.29 13.69
C GLY A 150 14.81 -15.05 13.76
N HIS A 151 14.74 -14.27 12.68
CA HIS A 151 13.80 -13.16 12.53
C HIS A 151 12.96 -13.39 11.28
N ALA A 152 11.64 -13.27 11.41
CA ALA A 152 10.73 -13.35 10.28
C ALA A 152 10.93 -12.11 9.40
N THR A 153 11.32 -12.33 8.15
CA THR A 153 11.54 -11.26 7.17
C THR A 153 10.75 -11.52 5.90
N TRP A 154 9.86 -10.61 5.53
CA TRP A 154 9.18 -10.60 4.24
C TRP A 154 9.92 -9.69 3.27
N THR A 155 10.06 -10.09 2.00
CA THR A 155 10.59 -9.20 0.95
C THR A 155 9.69 -9.31 -0.28
N SER A 156 9.23 -8.16 -0.79
CA SER A 156 8.39 -8.07 -1.97
C SER A 156 9.18 -8.26 -3.26
N ASP A 157 8.49 -8.49 -4.37
CA ASP A 157 8.99 -8.09 -5.68
C ASP A 157 9.05 -6.57 -5.82
N ARG A 158 9.67 -6.09 -6.90
CA ARG A 158 9.72 -4.66 -7.20
C ARG A 158 8.38 -4.18 -7.75
N SER A 159 7.85 -3.10 -7.18
CA SER A 159 6.62 -2.47 -7.65
C SER A 159 6.76 -0.96 -7.82
N TRP A 160 5.81 -0.39 -8.56
CA TRP A 160 5.76 1.03 -8.87
C TRP A 160 4.84 1.77 -7.89
N ARG A 161 5.21 3.01 -7.57
CA ARG A 161 4.36 3.93 -6.81
C ARG A 161 4.61 5.39 -7.17
N PRO A 162 3.64 6.28 -6.95
CA PRO A 162 3.80 7.71 -7.17
C PRO A 162 4.84 8.32 -6.24
N LEU A 163 5.12 9.61 -6.45
CA LEU A 163 5.94 10.39 -5.56
C LEU A 163 5.33 10.38 -4.15
N PRO A 164 6.15 10.19 -3.11
CA PRO A 164 5.64 10.24 -1.76
C PRO A 164 5.31 11.69 -1.36
N ARG A 165 4.33 11.85 -0.46
CA ARG A 165 3.89 13.14 0.09
C ARG A 165 5.05 14.05 0.56
N ARG A 166 6.17 13.52 1.04
CA ARG A 166 7.33 14.34 1.43
C ARG A 166 8.10 15.01 0.27
N GLU A 167 7.75 14.70 -0.99
CA GLU A 167 8.52 15.10 -2.18
C GLU A 167 7.73 15.87 -3.24
N TYR A 168 6.41 15.73 -3.36
CA TYR A 168 5.63 16.39 -4.45
C TYR A 168 5.75 17.92 -4.50
N THR A 169 6.05 18.60 -3.39
CA THR A 169 6.27 20.07 -3.36
C THR A 169 7.74 20.48 -3.50
N THR A 170 8.67 19.54 -3.44
CA THR A 170 10.12 19.83 -3.36
C THR A 170 10.93 19.16 -4.47
N ARG A 171 10.30 18.28 -5.25
CA ARG A 171 10.93 17.47 -6.27
C ARG A 171 10.05 17.45 -7.50
N GLU A 172 10.67 17.73 -8.64
CA GLU A 172 10.07 17.69 -9.97
C GLU A 172 10.95 16.89 -10.96
N ASP A 173 12.04 16.30 -10.47
CA ASP A 173 13.05 15.63 -11.29
C ASP A 173 12.67 14.19 -11.69
N TYR A 174 11.70 13.57 -11.01
CA TYR A 174 11.24 12.21 -11.29
C TYR A 174 9.73 12.08 -11.13
N THR A 175 9.14 11.01 -11.68
CA THR A 175 7.67 10.82 -11.70
C THR A 175 7.20 9.55 -10.98
N ALA A 176 8.11 8.62 -10.66
CA ALA A 176 7.76 7.41 -9.94
C ALA A 176 8.92 6.82 -9.12
N LEU A 177 8.58 5.98 -8.16
CA LEU A 177 9.52 5.11 -7.46
C LEU A 177 9.34 3.66 -7.94
N ASN A 178 10.46 2.99 -8.22
CA ASN A 178 10.53 1.53 -8.31
C ASN A 178 11.07 0.98 -6.99
N VAL A 179 10.30 0.17 -6.27
CA VAL A 179 10.58 -0.14 -4.87
C VAL A 179 10.52 -1.63 -4.58
N GLU A 180 11.53 -2.14 -3.89
CA GLU A 180 11.46 -3.41 -3.17
C GLU A 180 11.26 -3.11 -1.68
N ASN A 181 10.24 -3.72 -1.06
CA ASN A 181 9.92 -3.54 0.35
C ASN A 181 10.37 -4.76 1.14
N ARG A 182 10.89 -4.55 2.34
CA ARG A 182 11.20 -5.61 3.29
C ARG A 182 10.69 -5.26 4.67
N HIS A 183 9.94 -6.19 5.26
CA HIS A 183 9.47 -6.10 6.63
C HIS A 183 10.18 -7.13 7.49
N THR A 184 10.74 -6.73 8.62
CA THR A 184 11.41 -7.65 9.56
C THR A 184 10.86 -7.50 10.95
N ILE A 185 10.42 -8.60 11.56
CA ILE A 185 9.99 -8.63 12.96
C ILE A 185 11.21 -8.69 13.88
N THR A 186 11.29 -7.78 14.83
CA THR A 186 12.38 -7.65 15.79
C THR A 186 11.88 -7.91 17.22
N PRO A 187 12.77 -8.11 18.20
CA PRO A 187 12.35 -8.22 19.60
C PRO A 187 11.70 -6.95 20.16
N GLU A 188 11.97 -5.78 19.56
CA GLU A 188 11.50 -4.48 20.02
C GLU A 188 10.33 -3.94 19.20
N GLY A 189 9.91 -4.63 18.14
CA GLY A 189 8.87 -4.18 17.22
C GLY A 189 9.12 -4.73 15.81
N TRP A 190 9.22 -3.85 14.82
CA TRP A 190 9.47 -4.25 13.43
C TRP A 190 10.09 -3.13 12.59
N THR A 191 10.69 -3.49 11.46
CA THR A 191 11.28 -2.54 10.52
C THR A 191 10.60 -2.63 9.16
N HIS A 192 10.57 -1.50 8.44
CA HIS A 192 10.25 -1.43 7.02
C HIS A 192 11.42 -0.81 6.25
N GLU A 193 12.13 -1.66 5.53
CA GLU A 193 13.22 -1.30 4.64
C GLU A 193 12.70 -1.14 3.21
N GLN A 194 13.20 -0.13 2.50
CA GLN A 194 12.76 0.24 1.16
C GLN A 194 13.98 0.48 0.28
N ASP A 195 14.21 -0.38 -0.72
CA ASP A 195 15.18 -0.15 -1.79
C ASP A 195 14.47 0.57 -2.94
N ASN A 196 14.52 1.90 -2.91
CA ASN A 196 13.88 2.78 -3.87
C ASN A 196 14.83 3.10 -5.03
N SER A 197 14.31 3.15 -6.24
CA SER A 197 14.91 3.89 -7.36
C SER A 197 13.99 5.04 -7.77
N LYS A 198 14.52 6.26 -7.88
CA LYS A 198 13.80 7.43 -8.38
C LYS A 198 13.89 7.45 -9.91
N VAL A 199 12.74 7.41 -10.57
CA VAL A 199 12.63 7.11 -12.00
C VAL A 199 11.75 8.14 -12.70
N VAL A 200 12.18 8.57 -13.88
CA VAL A 200 11.33 9.25 -14.86
C VAL A 200 10.62 8.17 -15.67
N ARG A 201 9.31 8.10 -15.51
CA ARG A 201 8.41 7.26 -16.29
C ARG A 201 7.50 8.11 -17.17
N VAL A 202 7.28 7.64 -18.40
CA VAL A 202 6.36 8.21 -19.38
C VAL A 202 5.62 7.05 -20.04
N ASP A 203 4.29 7.12 -20.09
CA ASP A 203 3.41 6.11 -20.68
C ASP A 203 3.65 4.67 -20.17
N GLY A 204 4.00 4.55 -18.88
CA GLY A 204 4.32 3.27 -18.24
C GLY A 204 5.71 2.70 -18.54
N ASP A 205 6.55 3.41 -19.31
CA ASP A 205 7.93 3.00 -19.62
C ASP A 205 8.94 3.78 -18.79
N THR A 206 10.10 3.17 -18.53
CA THR A 206 11.21 3.83 -17.84
C THR A 206 12.11 4.56 -18.83
N GLU A 207 12.15 5.89 -18.76
CA GLU A 207 13.05 6.70 -19.57
C GLU A 207 14.42 6.88 -18.90
N GLN A 208 14.43 7.14 -17.59
CA GLN A 208 15.66 7.40 -16.86
C GLN A 208 15.57 6.99 -15.39
N VAL A 209 16.64 6.40 -14.86
CA VAL A 209 16.81 6.18 -13.42
C VAL A 209 17.82 7.18 -12.88
N LEU A 210 17.40 8.01 -11.93
CA LEU A 210 18.24 9.10 -11.43
C LEU A 210 19.18 8.66 -10.32
N VAL A 211 18.61 8.00 -9.32
CA VAL A 211 19.30 7.69 -8.06
C VAL A 211 18.60 6.56 -7.32
N ARG A 212 19.35 5.77 -6.54
CA ARG A 212 18.80 4.88 -5.53
C ARG A 212 18.67 5.58 -4.19
N GLU A 213 17.63 5.27 -3.45
CA GLU A 213 17.40 5.75 -2.09
C GLU A 213 17.11 4.55 -1.19
N PHE A 214 17.76 4.48 -0.04
CA PHE A 214 17.37 3.54 1.00
C PHE A 214 16.44 4.25 1.98
N GLY A 215 15.23 3.72 2.14
CA GLY A 215 14.29 4.12 3.18
C GLY A 215 14.31 3.12 4.32
N PHE A 216 14.36 3.60 5.54
CA PHE A 216 14.33 2.79 6.76
C PHE A 216 13.32 3.38 7.73
N ASN A 217 12.22 2.67 7.93
CA ASN A 217 11.27 2.99 8.98
C ASN A 217 11.50 1.98 10.12
N ASN A 218 11.61 2.48 11.35
CA ASN A 218 11.85 1.65 12.52
C ASN A 218 10.72 1.87 13.53
N TYR A 219 9.94 0.83 13.80
CA TYR A 219 8.84 0.81 14.74
C TYR A 219 9.32 0.17 16.04
N ILE A 220 9.51 0.98 17.08
CA ILE A 220 9.92 0.52 18.41
C ILE A 220 8.71 0.60 19.32
N ALA A 221 8.34 -0.53 19.92
CA ALA A 221 7.23 -0.63 20.84
C ALA A 221 7.45 0.30 22.04
N THR A 222 6.40 0.96 22.49
CA THR A 222 6.48 1.92 23.60
C THR A 222 5.28 1.79 24.52
N ASP A 223 5.49 2.05 25.80
CA ASP A 223 4.46 2.30 26.82
C ASP A 223 4.54 3.74 27.38
N GLU A 224 5.39 4.59 26.77
CA GLU A 224 5.65 5.96 27.22
C GLU A 224 4.67 6.99 26.65
N VAL A 225 3.88 6.62 25.65
CA VAL A 225 2.94 7.51 24.95
C VAL A 225 1.50 7.10 25.30
N ASP A 226 0.68 8.06 25.70
CA ASP A 226 -0.76 7.83 25.86
C ASP A 226 -1.47 7.83 24.50
N PHE A 227 -1.84 6.64 24.03
CA PHE A 227 -2.55 6.43 22.78
C PHE A 227 -4.08 6.43 22.92
N THR A 228 -4.63 6.75 24.10
CA THR A 228 -6.08 6.83 24.33
C THR A 228 -6.81 7.66 23.25
N PRO A 229 -6.33 8.85 22.84
CA PRO A 229 -7.00 9.62 21.79
C PRO A 229 -7.08 8.90 20.44
N VAL A 230 -6.09 8.06 20.12
CA VAL A 230 -6.06 7.30 18.86
C VAL A 230 -7.13 6.22 18.86
N TYR A 231 -7.29 5.50 19.97
CA TYR A 231 -8.33 4.48 20.10
C TYR A 231 -9.73 5.09 20.13
N GLU A 232 -9.92 6.22 20.82
CA GLU A 232 -11.19 6.96 20.83
C GLU A 232 -11.58 7.42 19.41
N TYR A 233 -10.64 8.06 18.69
CA TYR A 233 -10.87 8.44 17.30
C TYR A 233 -11.25 7.25 16.42
N TRP A 234 -10.56 6.11 16.58
CA TRP A 234 -10.85 4.92 15.79
C TRP A 234 -12.21 4.31 16.14
N GLU A 235 -12.58 4.25 17.42
CA GLU A 235 -13.90 3.79 17.87
C GLU A 235 -15.01 4.64 17.25
N GLU A 236 -14.85 5.96 17.26
CA GLU A 236 -15.81 6.92 16.68
C GLU A 236 -15.94 6.79 15.15
N THR A 237 -14.84 6.56 14.43
CA THR A 237 -14.81 6.71 12.96
C THR A 237 -14.67 5.40 12.17
N SER A 238 -14.38 4.27 12.82
CA SER A 238 -14.06 2.99 12.15
C SER A 238 -15.15 2.50 11.20
N ALA A 239 -16.43 2.65 11.58
CA ALA A 239 -17.57 2.27 10.76
C ALA A 239 -17.67 3.13 9.48
N TYR A 240 -17.47 4.45 9.61
CA TYR A 240 -17.41 5.35 8.46
C TYR A 240 -16.26 4.98 7.51
N TRP A 241 -15.06 4.75 8.05
CA TRP A 241 -13.93 4.32 7.23
C TRP A 241 -14.15 2.95 6.58
N ALA A 242 -14.96 2.07 7.17
CA ALA A 242 -15.34 0.81 6.53
C ALA A 242 -16.19 1.04 5.27
N GLU A 243 -17.09 2.02 5.28
CA GLU A 243 -17.86 2.41 4.08
C GLU A 243 -16.97 2.99 2.99
N VAL A 244 -16.04 3.88 3.36
CA VAL A 244 -15.04 4.44 2.43
C VAL A 244 -14.21 3.33 1.79
N ARG A 245 -13.72 2.37 2.59
CA ARG A 245 -12.97 1.21 2.07
C ARG A 245 -13.82 0.37 1.12
N ALA A 246 -15.11 0.18 1.39
CA ALA A 246 -15.99 -0.57 0.51
C ALA A 246 -16.21 0.12 -0.85
N ILE A 247 -16.27 1.45 -0.90
CA ILE A 247 -16.36 2.21 -2.16
C ILE A 247 -15.06 2.05 -2.96
N TRP A 248 -13.91 2.27 -2.32
CA TRP A 248 -12.61 2.04 -2.96
C TRP A 248 -12.49 0.63 -3.53
N GLN A 249 -12.84 -0.39 -2.73
CA GLN A 249 -12.79 -1.79 -3.14
C GLN A 249 -13.68 -2.03 -4.36
N HIS A 250 -14.88 -1.44 -4.41
CA HIS A 250 -15.74 -1.52 -5.58
C HIS A 250 -15.05 -0.96 -6.83
N HIS A 251 -14.40 0.20 -6.76
CA HIS A 251 -13.67 0.74 -7.91
C HIS A 251 -12.49 -0.15 -8.33
N PHE A 252 -11.72 -0.68 -7.38
CA PHE A 252 -10.60 -1.57 -7.66
C PHE A 252 -11.06 -2.86 -8.34
N ASP A 253 -12.15 -3.45 -7.87
CA ASP A 253 -12.71 -4.67 -8.45
C ASP A 253 -13.26 -4.49 -9.86
N ASN A 254 -13.58 -3.26 -10.25
CA ASN A 254 -14.02 -2.91 -11.60
C ASN A 254 -12.88 -2.54 -12.57
N GLY A 255 -11.62 -2.84 -12.21
CA GLY A 255 -10.47 -2.75 -13.13
C GLY A 255 -9.41 -1.73 -12.72
N GLY A 256 -9.68 -0.92 -11.71
CA GLY A 256 -8.77 0.10 -11.21
C GLY A 256 -9.35 1.52 -11.32
N VAL A 257 -8.50 2.51 -11.07
CA VAL A 257 -8.87 3.93 -10.98
C VAL A 257 -7.83 4.83 -11.60
N VAL A 258 -8.27 6.01 -12.04
CA VAL A 258 -7.41 7.19 -12.22
C VAL A 258 -7.85 8.19 -11.15
N LEU A 259 -6.91 8.73 -10.38
CA LEU A 259 -7.20 9.81 -9.44
C LEU A 259 -7.12 11.14 -10.20
N ASP A 260 -8.24 11.84 -10.30
CA ASP A 260 -8.36 13.16 -10.93
C ASP A 260 -8.09 14.26 -9.88
N THR A 261 -6.90 14.19 -9.31
CA THR A 261 -6.36 15.16 -8.33
C THR A 261 -5.00 15.63 -8.77
N GLU A 262 -4.38 16.57 -8.06
CA GLU A 262 -2.92 16.68 -8.11
C GLU A 262 -2.29 15.49 -7.35
N VAL A 263 -0.98 15.25 -7.54
CA VAL A 263 -0.25 14.13 -6.92
C VAL A 263 -0.36 14.11 -5.38
N ASP A 264 -0.72 15.23 -4.77
CA ASP A 264 -0.90 15.33 -3.33
C ASP A 264 -2.22 14.74 -2.80
N GLY A 265 -3.20 14.49 -3.69
CA GLY A 265 -4.50 13.89 -3.37
C GLY A 265 -5.39 14.73 -2.46
N MET A 266 -5.02 15.98 -2.15
CA MET A 266 -5.65 16.77 -1.09
C MET A 266 -7.18 16.91 -1.21
N PRO A 267 -7.77 17.09 -2.41
CA PRO A 267 -9.22 17.23 -2.51
C PRO A 267 -10.03 16.01 -2.03
N ILE A 268 -9.54 14.78 -2.26
CA ILE A 268 -10.17 13.56 -1.74
C ILE A 268 -9.94 13.46 -0.23
N ILE A 269 -8.72 13.75 0.22
CA ILE A 269 -8.34 13.71 1.64
C ILE A 269 -9.25 14.65 2.43
N ASP A 270 -9.31 15.93 2.06
CA ASP A 270 -10.11 16.94 2.76
C ASP A 270 -11.59 16.56 2.76
N GLY A 271 -12.13 16.09 1.64
CA GLY A 271 -13.51 15.66 1.54
C GLY A 271 -13.85 14.51 2.49
N LEU A 272 -13.05 13.44 2.48
CA LEU A 272 -13.30 12.26 3.32
C LEU A 272 -13.03 12.52 4.80
N PHE A 273 -12.03 13.34 5.14
CA PHE A 273 -11.76 13.70 6.53
C PHE A 273 -12.78 14.68 7.10
N ALA A 274 -13.33 15.59 6.29
CA ALA A 274 -14.42 16.47 6.72
C ALA A 274 -15.67 15.66 7.10
N LEU A 275 -16.01 14.62 6.32
CA LEU A 275 -17.11 13.71 6.66
C LEU A 275 -16.77 12.83 7.88
N ALA A 276 -15.53 12.42 8.06
CA ALA A 276 -15.10 11.72 9.28
C ALA A 276 -15.26 12.60 10.53
N GLU A 277 -14.95 13.89 10.44
CA GLU A 277 -15.12 14.82 11.56
C GLU A 277 -16.60 15.05 11.89
N GLN A 278 -17.47 15.12 10.88
CA GLN A 278 -18.93 15.17 11.11
C GLN A 278 -19.42 13.96 11.93
N VAL A 279 -18.87 12.76 11.68
CA VAL A 279 -19.19 11.56 12.48
C VAL A 279 -18.83 11.77 13.95
N ARG A 280 -17.65 12.35 14.22
CA ARG A 280 -17.17 12.65 15.58
C ARG A 280 -18.01 13.73 16.27
N GLU A 281 -18.56 14.66 15.50
CA GLU A 281 -19.53 15.66 15.97
C GLU A 281 -20.94 15.06 16.21
N GLY A 282 -21.13 13.75 16.07
CA GLY A 282 -22.39 13.05 16.29
C GLY A 282 -23.36 13.13 15.12
N GLN A 283 -22.88 13.53 13.93
CA GLN A 283 -23.65 13.51 12.70
C GLN A 283 -23.52 12.15 12.02
N ALA A 284 -24.43 11.84 11.10
CA ALA A 284 -24.38 10.62 10.30
C ALA A 284 -24.37 11.00 8.81
N PRO A 285 -23.18 11.24 8.23
CA PRO A 285 -23.05 11.48 6.80
C PRO A 285 -23.75 10.38 6.01
N GLN A 286 -24.52 10.78 5.01
CA GLN A 286 -25.16 9.82 4.13
C GLN A 286 -24.13 9.24 3.17
N ARG A 287 -24.32 7.97 2.79
CA ARG A 287 -23.51 7.32 1.75
C ARG A 287 -23.37 8.17 0.47
N ALA A 288 -24.43 8.86 0.07
CA ALA A 288 -24.43 9.75 -1.09
C ALA A 288 -23.47 10.95 -0.97
N GLU A 289 -23.10 11.37 0.24
CA GLU A 289 -22.10 12.43 0.47
C GLU A 289 -20.68 11.89 0.27
N ILE A 290 -20.44 10.64 0.68
CA ILE A 290 -19.18 9.95 0.40
C ILE A 290 -19.06 9.74 -1.12
N ASP A 291 -20.10 9.21 -1.76
CA ASP A 291 -20.10 8.93 -3.21
C ASP A 291 -19.82 10.22 -4.02
N GLN A 292 -20.31 11.39 -3.59
CA GLN A 292 -20.02 12.68 -4.24
C GLN A 292 -18.53 13.06 -4.23
N VAL A 293 -17.78 12.68 -3.18
CA VAL A 293 -16.33 12.89 -3.15
C VAL A 293 -15.66 12.03 -4.22
N PHE A 294 -16.06 10.75 -4.31
CA PHE A 294 -15.52 9.83 -5.31
C PHE A 294 -15.88 10.23 -6.74
N GLU A 295 -17.14 10.58 -7.01
CA GLU A 295 -17.61 11.01 -8.34
C GLU A 295 -16.84 12.22 -8.89
N ARG A 296 -16.32 13.09 -8.01
CA ARG A 296 -15.57 14.27 -8.42
C ARG A 296 -14.12 13.99 -8.75
N TYR A 297 -13.50 13.00 -8.12
CA TYR A 297 -12.04 12.85 -8.12
C TYR A 297 -11.54 11.44 -8.46
N VAL A 298 -12.43 10.48 -8.69
CA VAL A 298 -12.09 9.09 -9.00
C VAL A 298 -12.75 8.71 -10.31
N ILE A 299 -11.93 8.49 -11.33
CA ILE A 299 -12.39 8.02 -12.64
C ILE A 299 -12.23 6.49 -12.66
N PRO A 300 -13.33 5.72 -12.78
CA PRO A 300 -13.23 4.27 -12.88
C PRO A 300 -12.54 3.86 -14.19
N MET A 301 -11.65 2.88 -14.10
CA MET A 301 -11.14 2.23 -15.31
C MET A 301 -12.17 1.23 -15.84
N ALA A 302 -12.29 1.12 -17.16
CA ALA A 302 -13.05 0.02 -17.74
C ALA A 302 -12.27 -1.30 -17.52
N PRO A 303 -12.93 -2.42 -17.16
CA PRO A 303 -12.30 -3.72 -17.15
C PRO A 303 -11.73 -4.00 -18.56
N GLN A 304 -10.47 -4.40 -18.66
CA GLN A 304 -10.01 -4.98 -19.93
C GLN A 304 -10.86 -6.23 -20.18
N ARG A 305 -11.63 -6.25 -21.27
CA ARG A 305 -11.94 -7.52 -21.93
C ARG A 305 -10.57 -8.16 -22.20
N GLN A 306 -10.37 -9.39 -21.73
CA GLN A 306 -9.18 -10.17 -22.05
C GLN A 306 -8.79 -9.91 -23.50
N LEU A 307 -7.67 -9.22 -23.72
CA LEU A 307 -7.03 -9.14 -25.03
C LEU A 307 -6.36 -10.49 -25.30
N ALA A 308 -7.19 -11.52 -25.39
CA ALA A 308 -6.86 -12.84 -25.88
C ALA A 308 -7.69 -13.05 -27.14
N ASP A 309 -7.43 -12.25 -28.19
CA ASP A 309 -7.91 -12.52 -29.56
C ASP A 309 -7.27 -11.62 -30.65
N GLN A 310 -6.29 -10.76 -30.36
CA GLN A 310 -5.61 -9.94 -31.38
C GLN A 310 -4.13 -10.31 -31.62
N ALA A 311 -3.71 -11.54 -31.26
CA ALA A 311 -2.40 -12.07 -31.65
C ALA A 311 -2.46 -13.11 -32.78
N THR A 312 -3.66 -13.50 -33.26
CA THR A 312 -3.82 -14.54 -34.29
C THR A 312 -4.10 -13.98 -35.69
N ALA A 313 -4.24 -12.66 -35.86
CA ALA A 313 -4.61 -12.05 -37.15
C ALA A 313 -3.42 -11.51 -37.99
N TYR A 314 -2.17 -11.72 -37.56
CA TYR A 314 -0.96 -11.33 -38.32
C TYR A 314 0.02 -12.49 -38.55
N ARG A 315 -0.49 -13.72 -38.54
CA ARG A 315 0.22 -14.89 -39.06
C ARG A 315 -0.71 -15.66 -40.00
N ASP A 316 -0.95 -15.07 -41.17
CA ASP A 316 -1.27 -15.76 -42.42
C ASP A 316 -0.62 -14.98 -43.58
#